data_AF-A0A9E5UML5-F1
#
_entry.id   AF-A0A9E5UML5-F1
#
_cell.length_a   1.000
_cell.length_b   1.000
_cell.length_c   1.000
_cell.angle_alpha   90.00
_cell.angle_beta   90.00
_cell.angle_gamma   90.00
#
_symmetry.space_group_name_H-M   'P 1'
#
loop_
_entity.id
_entity.type
_entity.pdbx_description
1 polymer ?
#
loop_
_entity_poly.entity_id
_entity_poly.type
_entity_poly.pdbx_seq_one_letter_code
_entity_poly.pdbx_strand_id
1 'polypeptide(L)'
;MFKQGDCIELQISGLTDQGEAIGHYEGLAVFVPDAVPGDRLNVRLVRVKQSYALGQIQTLHEPSPDRITPRCLIASKMWRLSV
;
A
#
# COMPACT_ATOMS: atom_id res chain seq x y z
N MET A 1 -14.59 -14.42 8.57
CA MET A 1 -13.74 -15.39 7.83
C MET A 1 -13.45 -14.80 6.47
N PHE A 2 -12.25 -14.28 6.26
CA PHE A 2 -11.89 -13.55 5.04
C PHE A 2 -11.74 -14.49 3.85
N LYS A 3 -12.15 -14.02 2.67
CA LYS A 3 -12.00 -14.73 1.41
C LYS A 3 -11.16 -13.92 0.44
N GLN A 4 -10.67 -14.62 -0.58
CA GLN A 4 -10.04 -13.97 -1.71
C GLN A 4 -11.05 -13.01 -2.36
N GLY A 5 -10.61 -11.77 -2.58
CA GLY A 5 -11.39 -10.70 -3.18
C GLY A 5 -12.01 -9.73 -2.19
N ASP A 6 -12.02 -10.04 -0.89
CA ASP A 6 -12.48 -9.11 0.15
C ASP A 6 -11.57 -7.89 0.23
N CYS A 7 -12.18 -6.74 0.51
CA CYS A 7 -11.50 -5.47 0.75
C CYS A 7 -11.56 -5.19 2.25
N ILE A 8 -10.40 -5.00 2.87
CA ILE A 8 -10.28 -4.67 4.29
C ILE A 8 -9.49 -3.38 4.46
N GLU A 9 -9.86 -2.58 5.45
CA GLU A 9 -9.06 -1.42 5.84
C GLU A 9 -7.89 -1.90 6.70
N LEU A 10 -6.67 -1.73 6.20
CA LEU A 10 -5.46 -2.17 6.90
C LEU A 10 -4.60 -0.96 7.24
N GLN A 11 -4.17 -0.88 8.50
CA GLN A 11 -3.12 0.02 8.90
C GLN A 11 -1.78 -0.71 8.84
N ILE A 12 -0.83 -0.14 8.10
CA ILE A 12 0.51 -0.73 7.98
C ILE A 12 1.29 -0.48 9.28
N SER A 13 1.75 -1.56 9.91
CA SER A 13 2.49 -1.52 11.16
C SER A 13 3.99 -1.32 10.94
N GLY A 14 4.54 -1.85 9.84
CA GLY A 14 5.97 -1.84 9.58
C GLY A 14 6.33 -2.33 8.19
N LEU A 15 7.62 -2.40 7.93
CA LEU A 15 8.21 -3.09 6.77
C LEU A 15 8.91 -4.35 7.24
N THR A 16 8.88 -5.40 6.42
CA THR A 16 9.71 -6.58 6.59
C THR A 16 11.13 -6.30 6.07
N ASP A 17 12.07 -7.20 6.38
CA ASP A 17 13.46 -7.15 5.87
C ASP A 17 13.54 -7.11 4.33
N GLN A 18 12.53 -7.67 3.66
CA GLN A 18 12.41 -7.66 2.20
C GLN A 18 11.85 -6.34 1.63
N GLY A 19 11.51 -5.37 2.49
CA GLY A 19 10.89 -4.11 2.09
C GLY A 19 9.40 -4.21 1.77
N GLU A 20 8.74 -5.30 2.17
CA GLU A 20 7.28 -5.43 2.03
C GLU A 20 6.57 -4.87 3.25
N ALA A 21 5.48 -4.14 3.05
CA ALA A 21 4.71 -3.63 4.16
C ALA A 21 3.86 -4.73 4.80
N ILE A 22 3.84 -4.74 6.13
CA ILE A 22 3.08 -5.69 6.92
C ILE A 22 2.11 -4.94 7.84
N GLY A 23 0.86 -5.39 7.83
CA GLY A 23 -0.17 -4.95 8.75
C GLY A 23 -0.82 -6.13 9.45
N HIS A 24 -1.41 -5.87 10.61
CA HIS A 24 -2.18 -6.87 11.35
C HIS A 24 -3.66 -6.48 11.34
N TYR A 25 -4.52 -7.38 10.87
CA TYR A 25 -5.97 -7.19 10.87
C TYR A 25 -6.63 -8.35 11.60
N GLU A 26 -7.30 -8.08 12.72
CA GLU A 26 -7.97 -9.09 13.56
C GLU A 26 -7.09 -10.31 13.90
N GLY A 27 -5.78 -10.09 14.11
CA GLY A 27 -4.80 -11.14 14.43
C GLY A 27 -4.21 -11.87 13.21
N LEU A 28 -4.60 -11.52 11.99
CA LEU A 28 -4.03 -12.04 10.74
C LEU A 28 -2.94 -11.09 10.22
N ALA A 29 -1.77 -11.64 9.90
CA ALA A 29 -0.71 -10.90 9.21
C ALA A 29 -1.06 -10.74 7.73
N VAL A 30 -1.13 -9.50 7.25
CA VAL A 30 -1.43 -9.17 5.86
C VAL A 30 -0.21 -8.46 5.26
N PHE A 31 0.35 -9.07 4.23
CA PHE A 31 1.48 -8.53 3.47
C PHE A 31 0.96 -7.73 2.29
N VAL A 32 1.44 -6.50 2.15
CA VAL A 32 1.03 -5.56 1.12
C VAL A 32 2.28 -4.93 0.51
N PRO A 33 2.69 -5.30 -0.71
CA PRO A 33 3.76 -4.62 -1.41
C PRO A 33 3.33 -3.17 -1.75
N ASP A 34 4.31 -2.28 -1.93
CA ASP A 34 4.12 -0.85 -2.27
C ASP A 34 3.42 0.02 -1.19
N ALA A 35 3.19 -0.54 -0.01
CA ALA A 35 2.63 0.18 1.13
C ALA A 35 3.73 0.66 2.08
N VAL A 36 3.45 1.72 2.84
CA VAL A 36 4.42 2.39 3.71
C VAL A 36 3.89 2.36 5.16
N PRO A 37 4.77 2.16 6.17
CA PRO A 37 4.36 2.18 7.56
C PRO A 37 3.71 3.50 7.96
N GLY A 38 2.56 3.40 8.63
CA GLY A 38 1.72 4.54 8.97
C GLY A 38 0.66 4.89 7.93
N ASP A 39 0.68 4.31 6.72
CA ASP A 39 -0.42 4.47 5.77
C ASP A 39 -1.67 3.72 6.27
N ARG A 40 -2.84 4.33 6.06
CA ARG A 40 -4.14 3.64 6.12
C ARG A 40 -4.71 3.53 4.72
N LEU A 41 -4.90 2.30 4.29
CA LEU A 41 -5.34 2.00 2.95
C LEU A 41 -6.23 0.77 2.93
N ASN A 42 -7.16 0.75 1.97
CA ASN A 42 -7.96 -0.42 1.68
C ASN A 42 -7.14 -1.40 0.86
N VAL A 43 -7.01 -2.59 1.41
CA VAL A 43 -6.28 -3.71 0.84
C VAL A 43 -7.27 -4.74 0.34
N ARG A 44 -7.11 -5.13 -0.93
CA ARG A 44 -7.83 -6.27 -1.48
C ARG A 44 -7.04 -7.54 -1.25
N LEU A 45 -7.66 -8.52 -0.59
CA LEU A 45 -7.04 -9.81 -0.32
C LEU A 45 -6.95 -10.62 -1.61
N VAL A 46 -5.75 -10.77 -2.16
CA VAL A 46 -5.51 -11.57 -3.37
C VAL A 46 -5.31 -13.02 -3.03
N ARG A 47 -4.71 -13.34 -1.88
CA ARG A 47 -4.60 -14.73 -1.39
C ARG A 47 -4.73 -14.75 0.12
N VAL A 48 -5.63 -15.58 0.63
CA VAL A 48 -5.81 -15.77 2.07
C VAL A 48 -5.33 -17.18 2.42
N LYS A 49 -4.37 -17.29 3.33
CA LYS A 49 -3.94 -18.56 3.94
C LYS A 49 -4.31 -18.57 5.43
N GLN A 50 -4.15 -19.73 6.05
CA GLN A 50 -4.52 -19.92 7.46
C GLN A 50 -3.66 -19.11 8.45
N SER A 51 -2.42 -18.76 8.09
CA SER A 51 -1.50 -17.99 8.94
C SER A 51 -1.25 -16.55 8.48
N TYR A 52 -1.48 -16.24 7.21
CA TYR A 52 -1.25 -14.91 6.64
C TYR A 52 -2.11 -14.70 5.39
N ALA A 53 -2.26 -13.45 4.98
CA ALA A 53 -2.84 -13.09 3.70
C ALA A 53 -1.90 -12.18 2.90
N LEU A 54 -2.02 -12.27 1.57
CA LEU A 54 -1.40 -11.37 0.62
C LEU A 54 -2.48 -10.43 0.09
N GLY A 55 -2.20 -9.15 0.17
CA GLY A 55 -3.09 -8.08 -0.21
C GLY A 55 -2.47 -7.14 -1.23
N GLN A 56 -3.31 -6.51 -2.05
CA GLN A 56 -2.92 -5.43 -2.95
C GLN A 56 -3.61 -4.13 -2.54
N ILE A 57 -2.90 -3.01 -2.69
CA ILE A 57 -3.44 -1.67 -2.43
C ILE A 57 -4.57 -1.40 -3.43
N GLN A 58 -5.77 -1.16 -2.92
CA GLN A 58 -6.93 -0.80 -3.74
C GLN A 58 -7.26 0.69 -3.63
N THR A 59 -7.18 1.27 -2.43
CA THR A 59 -7.44 2.70 -2.22
C THR A 59 -6.63 3.21 -1.05
N LEU A 60 -5.95 4.34 -1.23
CA LEU A 60 -5.21 5.04 -0.17
C LEU A 60 -6.17 6.02 0.52
N HIS A 61 -6.41 5.85 1.82
CA HIS A 61 -7.26 6.77 2.58
C HIS A 61 -6.43 7.86 3.24
N GLU A 62 -5.42 7.47 4.00
CA GLU A 62 -4.50 8.39 4.67
C GLU A 62 -3.06 8.03 4.30
N PRO A 63 -2.39 8.82 3.43
CA PRO A 63 -0.96 8.68 3.22
C PRO A 63 -0.19 8.98 4.51
N SER A 64 0.82 8.17 4.82
CA SER A 64 1.78 8.49 5.86
C SER A 64 2.56 9.76 5.47
N PRO A 65 2.86 10.67 6.42
CA PRO A 65 3.68 11.85 6.16
C PRO A 65 5.12 11.51 5.73
N ASP A 66 5.56 10.27 5.97
CA ASP A 66 6.85 9.74 5.50
C ASP A 66 6.82 9.35 4.01
N ARG A 67 5.64 9.28 3.37
CA ARG A 67 5.55 9.28 1.91
C ARG A 67 6.09 10.62 1.42
N ILE A 68 7.37 10.64 1.10
CA ILE A 68 7.94 11.62 0.19
C ILE A 68 7.24 11.38 -1.15
N THR A 69 6.11 12.05 -1.37
CA THR A 69 5.57 12.22 -2.73
C THR A 69 6.73 12.68 -3.58
N PRO A 70 7.13 11.96 -4.64
CA PRO A 70 8.09 12.50 -5.57
C PRO A 70 7.47 13.79 -6.10
N ARG A 71 8.02 14.94 -5.69
CA ARG A 71 7.68 16.26 -6.22
C ARG A 71 8.22 16.37 -7.65
N CYS A 72 7.91 15.43 -8.52
CA CYS A 72 8.26 15.53 -9.93
C CYS A 72 7.07 16.14 -10.68
N LEU A 73 6.90 17.45 -10.49
CA LEU A 73 6.07 18.31 -11.35
C LEU A 73 6.72 18.56 -12.74
N ILE A 74 7.85 17.92 -13.07
CA ILE A 74 8.70 18.24 -14.23
C ILE A 74 8.77 17.09 -15.25
N ALA A 75 7.70 16.34 -15.44
CA ALA A 75 7.59 15.37 -16.55
C ALA A 75 6.50 15.73 -17.56
N SER A 76 6.10 17.01 -17.66
CA SER A 76 5.06 17.40 -18.62
C SER A 76 5.30 18.72 -19.37
N LYS A 77 6.45 19.39 -19.23
CA LYS A 77 6.70 20.56 -20.10
C LYS A 77 8.17 20.96 -20.25
N MET A 78 8.89 20.32 -21.15
CA MET A 78 10.02 20.94 -21.87
C MET A 78 10.03 20.49 -23.34
N TRP A 79 10.08 21.32 -24.39
CA TRP A 79 10.00 22.77 -24.54
C TRP A 79 9.22 23.08 -25.83
N ARG A 80 8.28 24.02 -25.73
CA ARG A 80 7.79 24.80 -26.86
C ARG A 80 8.88 25.84 -27.17
N LEU A 81 9.67 25.63 -28.21
CA LEU A 81 10.45 26.71 -28.84
C LEU A 81 9.87 26.94 -30.24
N SER A 82 8.92 27.87 -30.32
CA SER A 82 8.84 28.78 -31.45
C SER A 82 9.80 29.92 -31.15
N VAL A 83 10.89 29.99 -31.90
CA VAL A 83 11.49 31.26 -32.32
C VAL A 83 11.83 31.10 -33.80
#